data_AF-A0A2D6KEZ3-F1
#
_entry.id   AF-A0A2D6KEZ3-F1
#
_cell.length_a   1.000
_cell.length_b   1.000
_cell.length_c   1.000
_cell.angle_alpha   90.00
_cell.angle_beta   90.00
_cell.angle_gamma   90.00
#
_symmetry.space_group_name_H-M   'P 1'
#
loop_
_entity.id
_entity.type
_entity.pdbx_description
1 polymer ?
#
loop_
_entity_poly.entity_id
_entity_poly.type
_entity_poly.pdbx_seq_one_letter_code
_entity_poly.pdbx_strand_id
1 'polypeptide(L)'
;MGLFDFLKGIIPEKFIYINVDNRKIEVKDSSVVIGDQVINDPEMVGKIFDKIEEYKNKESLPCQLIHKDLLDSFIEYEELSITQKESLKKLKEILLEEDVQCILMARRVKKAYDKGDSNLAKKLHSQLDRNFPKKGNKVFNLISGGYFDEMILPFIDVFKSEYEEKHIEKYRDFYSNILKFFPLAFFVSNNTTNERLKEGLIERLRLKGVPFVRLHAIGKSNMEKIEEVIGELKIEEQYLIKDNRFTSPTGLRAQIFEIKFRKEKGSREESV
;
A
#
# COMPACT_ATOMS: atom_id res chain seq x y z
N MET A 1 -1.74 36.16 7.96
CA MET A 1 -0.38 35.93 7.45
C MET A 1 -0.52 35.17 6.15
N GLY A 2 -0.12 35.75 5.02
CA GLY A 2 -0.38 35.17 3.70
C GLY A 2 0.62 34.08 3.33
N LEU A 3 0.23 33.17 2.45
CA LEU A 3 1.10 32.12 1.88
C LEU A 3 2.44 32.71 1.38
N PHE A 4 2.43 33.92 0.81
CA PHE A 4 3.63 34.63 0.36
C PHE A 4 4.58 35.11 1.48
N ASP A 5 4.06 35.42 2.68
CA ASP A 5 4.89 35.87 3.82
C ASP A 5 5.58 34.68 4.51
N PHE A 6 4.95 33.51 4.46
CA PHE A 6 5.52 32.24 4.92
C PHE A 6 6.61 31.73 3.95
N LEU A 7 6.38 31.84 2.64
CA LEU A 7 7.33 31.42 1.60
C LEU A 7 8.59 32.31 1.54
N LYS A 8 8.50 33.59 1.91
CA LYS A 8 9.65 34.51 2.01
C LYS A 8 10.71 34.11 3.06
N GLY A 9 10.33 33.32 4.07
CA GLY A 9 11.23 32.90 5.15
C GLY A 9 11.81 31.50 5.03
N ILE A 10 11.29 30.67 4.11
CA ILE A 10 11.53 29.22 4.09
C ILE A 10 12.10 28.73 2.76
N ILE A 11 12.23 29.57 1.74
CA ILE A 11 12.80 29.16 0.45
C ILE A 11 14.24 29.70 0.32
N PRO A 12 15.24 29.02 0.91
CA PRO A 12 16.52 28.90 0.26
C PRO A 12 16.28 28.10 -1.00
N GLU A 13 16.40 28.82 -2.08
CA GLU A 13 15.90 28.42 -3.36
C GLU A 13 16.86 27.29 -3.82
N LYS A 14 16.42 26.17 -4.40
CA LYS A 14 17.14 25.28 -5.32
C LYS A 14 16.40 24.02 -5.60
N PHE A 15 16.39 23.72 -6.90
CA PHE A 15 16.37 22.44 -7.55
C PHE A 15 16.09 21.19 -6.73
N ILE A 16 14.83 21.11 -6.36
CA ILE A 16 14.24 19.97 -5.72
C ILE A 16 12.93 19.74 -6.46
N TYR A 17 12.63 18.51 -6.87
CA TYR A 17 11.27 18.17 -7.23
C TYR A 17 10.43 18.16 -5.96
N ILE A 18 9.83 19.30 -5.63
CA ILE A 18 8.89 19.42 -4.51
C ILE A 18 7.51 19.51 -5.14
N ASN A 19 6.67 18.52 -4.89
CA ASN A 19 5.24 18.66 -5.15
C ASN A 19 4.63 19.50 -4.02
N VAL A 20 4.76 20.82 -4.13
CA VAL A 20 4.01 21.78 -3.32
C VAL A 20 2.77 22.13 -4.13
N ASP A 21 1.59 21.77 -3.64
CA ASP A 21 0.30 22.12 -4.26
C ASP A 21 0.17 21.73 -5.75
N ASN A 22 0.59 20.53 -6.15
CA ASN A 22 0.56 20.02 -7.54
C ASN A 22 1.47 20.74 -8.55
N ARG A 23 2.45 21.55 -8.11
CA ARG A 23 3.38 22.25 -9.01
C ARG A 23 4.73 21.54 -9.13
N LYS A 24 5.22 21.40 -10.36
CA LYS A 24 6.51 20.77 -10.70
C LYS A 24 7.64 21.79 -10.54
N ILE A 25 8.73 21.42 -9.87
CA ILE A 25 9.96 22.24 -9.85
C ILE A 25 11.07 21.49 -10.60
N GLU A 26 11.66 22.11 -11.61
CA GLU A 26 12.65 21.50 -12.50
C GLU A 26 13.97 22.25 -12.55
N VAL A 27 15.02 21.46 -12.77
CA VAL A 27 16.40 21.79 -12.48
C VAL A 27 17.33 21.76 -13.66
N LYS A 28 17.90 22.91 -14.05
CA LYS A 28 18.88 22.97 -15.13
C LYS A 28 20.08 23.81 -14.74
N ASP A 29 21.23 23.54 -15.34
CA ASP A 29 22.54 24.08 -14.94
C ASP A 29 22.57 25.61 -14.76
N SER A 30 21.70 26.34 -15.47
CA SER A 30 21.57 27.80 -15.40
C SER A 30 20.16 28.33 -15.11
N SER A 31 19.16 27.47 -14.81
CA SER A 31 17.76 27.94 -14.68
C SER A 31 16.86 27.08 -13.79
N VAL A 32 16.08 27.71 -12.91
CA VAL A 32 15.03 27.11 -12.05
C VAL A 32 13.65 27.24 -12.62
N VAL A 33 12.96 26.13 -12.88
CA VAL A 33 11.58 26.11 -13.34
C VAL A 33 10.67 25.74 -12.17
N ILE A 34 9.59 26.50 -11.93
CA ILE A 34 8.59 26.27 -10.87
C ILE A 34 7.19 26.43 -11.49
N GLY A 35 6.53 25.31 -11.82
CA GLY A 35 5.31 25.31 -12.62
C GLY A 35 5.59 25.95 -13.98
N ASP A 36 4.91 27.06 -14.27
CA ASP A 36 5.09 27.83 -15.51
C ASP A 36 6.13 28.97 -15.39
N GLN A 37 6.75 29.13 -14.22
CA GLN A 37 7.73 30.19 -13.97
C GLN A 37 9.16 29.69 -14.21
N VAL A 38 9.99 30.54 -14.81
CA VAL A 38 11.42 30.25 -15.07
C VAL A 38 12.28 31.35 -14.46
N ILE A 39 13.22 30.96 -13.61
CA ILE A 39 14.20 31.80 -12.93
C ILE A 39 15.55 31.56 -13.60
N ASN A 40 16.11 32.60 -14.21
CA ASN A 40 17.41 32.55 -14.88
C ASN A 40 18.46 33.47 -14.22
N ASP A 41 18.12 34.09 -13.08
CA ASP A 41 19.02 35.00 -12.38
C ASP A 41 20.20 34.23 -11.76
N PRO A 42 21.46 34.50 -12.14
CA PRO A 42 22.61 33.74 -11.68
C PRO A 42 22.87 33.86 -10.18
N GLU A 43 22.55 35.00 -9.56
CA GLU A 43 22.79 35.21 -8.12
C GLU A 43 21.80 34.41 -7.28
N MET A 44 20.52 34.41 -7.67
CA MET A 44 19.54 33.42 -7.23
C MET A 44 20.13 32.03 -7.46
N VAL A 45 20.35 31.61 -8.71
CA VAL A 45 20.80 30.24 -9.06
C VAL A 45 22.06 29.80 -8.29
N GLY A 46 22.93 30.73 -7.91
CA GLY A 46 24.10 30.51 -7.05
C GLY A 46 23.75 30.21 -5.59
N LYS A 47 23.03 31.11 -4.90
CA LYS A 47 22.51 30.91 -3.52
C LYS A 47 21.74 29.60 -3.39
N ILE A 48 21.22 29.20 -4.54
CA ILE A 48 20.44 28.04 -4.70
C ILE A 48 21.37 26.80 -4.41
N PHE A 49 22.59 26.72 -4.98
CA PHE A 49 23.50 25.50 -4.97
C PHE A 49 23.91 25.21 -3.55
N ASP A 50 24.31 26.27 -2.87
CA ASP A 50 24.86 26.24 -1.52
C ASP A 50 23.90 25.60 -0.50
N LYS A 51 22.60 25.88 -0.63
CA LYS A 51 21.60 25.38 0.32
C LYS A 51 21.26 23.92 0.09
N ILE A 52 21.24 23.43 -1.15
CA ILE A 52 21.08 21.99 -1.40
C ILE A 52 22.25 21.19 -0.86
N GLU A 53 23.48 21.68 -1.03
CA GLU A 53 24.69 21.04 -0.51
C GLU A 53 24.59 20.86 1.01
N GLU A 54 24.03 21.86 1.72
CA GLU A 54 23.82 21.85 3.17
C GLU A 54 22.82 20.78 3.65
N TYR A 55 21.78 20.50 2.86
CA TYR A 55 20.71 19.56 3.22
C TYR A 55 20.94 18.12 2.73
N LYS A 56 21.87 17.90 1.80
CA LYS A 56 22.24 16.57 1.25
C LYS A 56 22.63 15.56 2.35
N ASN A 57 23.14 16.04 3.48
CA ASN A 57 23.67 15.22 4.57
C ASN A 57 22.80 15.20 5.84
N LYS A 58 21.60 15.80 5.82
CA LYS A 58 20.71 15.82 7.00
C LYS A 58 19.72 14.64 6.97
N GLU A 59 19.57 13.94 8.09
CA GLU A 59 18.77 12.71 8.19
C GLU A 59 17.25 12.90 8.09
N SER A 60 16.75 14.12 8.30
CA SER A 60 15.34 14.45 8.14
C SER A 60 15.19 15.74 7.36
N LEU A 61 14.23 15.73 6.43
CA LEU A 61 13.92 16.84 5.56
C LEU A 61 12.47 17.26 5.79
N PRO A 62 12.17 18.57 5.84
CA PRO A 62 10.82 19.09 6.08
C PRO A 62 9.85 18.85 4.91
N CYS A 63 10.34 18.38 3.77
CA CYS A 63 9.57 17.95 2.61
C CYS A 63 10.19 16.69 1.98
N GLN A 64 9.39 15.94 1.21
CA GLN A 64 9.89 14.78 0.46
C GLN A 64 10.82 15.26 -0.68
N LEU A 65 12.13 15.31 -0.43
CA LEU A 65 13.11 15.45 -1.51
C LEU A 65 13.22 14.12 -2.26
N ILE A 66 12.94 14.17 -3.56
CA ILE A 66 13.20 13.05 -4.47
C ILE A 66 14.54 13.33 -5.16
N HIS A 67 15.56 12.55 -4.81
CA HIS A 67 16.87 12.60 -5.45
C HIS A 67 16.79 12.11 -6.90
N LYS A 68 17.50 12.78 -7.81
CA LYS A 68 17.58 12.45 -9.25
C LYS A 68 18.15 11.03 -9.49
N ASP A 69 18.85 10.50 -8.51
CA ASP A 69 19.39 9.14 -8.43
C ASP A 69 18.30 8.05 -8.31
N LEU A 70 17.04 8.45 -8.11
CA LEU A 70 15.85 7.59 -8.04
C LEU A 70 14.96 7.72 -9.29
N LEU A 71 15.49 8.20 -10.42
CA LEU A 71 14.74 8.48 -11.66
C LEU A 71 13.91 7.28 -12.17
N ASP A 72 14.40 6.06 -11.98
CA ASP A 72 13.67 4.83 -12.32
C ASP A 72 12.35 4.70 -11.54
N SER A 73 12.32 5.18 -10.29
CA SER A 73 11.10 5.16 -9.45
C SER A 73 10.05 6.21 -9.87
N PHE A 74 10.47 7.24 -10.63
CA PHE A 74 9.57 8.28 -11.15
C PHE A 74 8.95 7.88 -12.50
N ILE A 75 9.75 7.32 -13.42
CA ILE A 75 9.25 6.73 -14.68
C ILE A 75 8.19 5.66 -14.36
N GLU A 76 8.40 4.87 -13.30
CA GLU A 76 7.42 3.88 -12.86
C GLU A 76 6.13 4.46 -12.26
N TYR A 77 6.19 5.64 -11.64
CA TYR A 77 4.99 6.34 -11.14
C TYR A 77 4.13 6.84 -12.28
N GLU A 78 4.75 7.40 -13.32
CA GLU A 78 4.05 7.87 -14.50
C GLU A 78 3.39 6.70 -15.23
N GLU A 79 4.09 5.58 -15.44
CA GLU A 79 3.53 4.36 -16.02
C GLU A 79 2.36 3.75 -15.22
N LEU A 80 2.47 3.69 -13.88
CA LEU A 80 1.38 3.21 -13.02
C LEU A 80 0.18 4.18 -13.07
N SER A 81 0.44 5.48 -13.10
CA SER A 81 -0.62 6.49 -13.21
C SER A 81 -1.31 6.48 -14.58
N ILE A 82 -0.62 6.11 -15.65
CA ILE A 82 -1.15 5.98 -17.01
C ILE A 82 -2.02 4.72 -17.13
N THR A 83 -1.51 3.57 -16.68
CA THR A 83 -2.22 2.28 -16.80
C THR A 83 -3.41 2.15 -15.85
N GLN A 84 -3.41 2.88 -14.73
CA GLN A 84 -4.45 2.77 -13.69
C GLN A 84 -5.23 4.07 -13.46
N LYS A 85 -5.19 4.99 -14.43
CA LYS A 85 -5.70 6.36 -14.34
C LYS A 85 -7.12 6.45 -13.79
N GLU A 86 -8.01 5.56 -14.23
CA GLU A 86 -9.40 5.54 -13.80
C GLU A 86 -9.56 5.07 -12.34
N SER A 87 -8.91 3.97 -11.95
CA SER A 87 -8.91 3.51 -10.56
C SER A 87 -8.34 4.56 -9.61
N LEU A 88 -7.28 5.26 -10.03
CA LEU A 88 -6.64 6.31 -9.25
C LEU A 88 -7.55 7.54 -9.11
N LYS A 89 -8.28 7.90 -10.17
CA LYS A 89 -9.28 8.97 -10.11
C LYS A 89 -10.38 8.63 -9.10
N LYS A 90 -10.96 7.42 -9.17
CA LYS A 90 -11.96 6.94 -8.21
C LYS A 90 -11.45 6.99 -6.77
N LEU A 91 -10.21 6.54 -6.55
CA LEU A 91 -9.59 6.57 -5.22
C LEU A 91 -9.41 8.00 -4.69
N LYS A 92 -8.99 8.95 -5.53
CA LYS A 92 -8.80 10.36 -5.14
C LYS A 92 -10.10 11.09 -4.82
N GLU A 93 -11.20 10.70 -5.46
CA GLU A 93 -12.53 11.26 -5.17
C GLU A 93 -13.05 10.81 -3.79
N ILE A 94 -12.57 9.68 -3.28
CA ILE A 94 -13.16 9.02 -2.12
C ILE A 94 -12.22 8.97 -0.93
N LEU A 95 -10.94 8.65 -1.09
CA LEU A 95 -10.00 8.50 0.01
C LEU A 95 -9.27 9.81 0.32
N LEU A 96 -8.67 9.85 1.50
CA LEU A 96 -7.75 10.94 1.86
C LEU A 96 -6.46 10.82 1.05
N GLU A 97 -5.81 11.95 0.77
CA GLU A 97 -4.56 11.95 -0.01
C GLU A 97 -3.50 11.01 0.58
N GLU A 98 -3.38 10.98 1.91
CA GLU A 98 -2.46 10.07 2.61
C GLU A 98 -2.72 8.59 2.28
N ASP A 99 -4.00 8.16 2.23
CA ASP A 99 -4.37 6.79 1.87
C ASP A 99 -4.01 6.48 0.42
N VAL A 100 -4.28 7.42 -0.49
CA VAL A 100 -3.97 7.29 -1.91
C VAL A 100 -2.45 7.14 -2.10
N GLN A 101 -1.65 7.96 -1.41
CA GLN A 101 -0.19 7.86 -1.47
C GLN A 101 0.32 6.51 -0.92
N CYS A 102 -0.27 6.02 0.16
CA CYS A 102 0.05 4.70 0.71
C CYS A 102 -0.24 3.57 -0.30
N ILE A 103 -1.41 3.59 -0.95
CA ILE A 103 -1.80 2.63 -1.98
C ILE A 103 -0.84 2.68 -3.18
N LEU A 104 -0.53 3.87 -3.67
CA LEU A 104 0.39 4.05 -4.80
C LEU A 104 1.77 3.49 -4.49
N MET A 105 2.30 3.79 -3.30
CA MET A 105 3.62 3.32 -2.91
C MET A 105 3.65 1.81 -2.70
N ALA A 106 2.59 1.22 -2.14
CA ALA A 106 2.43 -0.23 -2.05
C ALA A 106 2.34 -0.91 -3.44
N ARG A 107 1.65 -0.31 -4.41
CA ARG A 107 1.62 -0.79 -5.81
C ARG A 107 3.01 -0.74 -6.45
N ARG A 108 3.82 0.30 -6.18
CA ARG A 108 5.22 0.36 -6.66
C ARG A 108 6.06 -0.77 -6.08
N VAL A 109 5.93 -1.06 -4.78
CA VAL A 109 6.62 -2.20 -4.15
C VAL A 109 6.24 -3.51 -4.86
N LYS A 110 4.94 -3.74 -5.12
CA LYS A 110 4.48 -4.93 -5.84
C LYS A 110 5.08 -5.00 -7.25
N LYS A 111 5.03 -3.89 -8.01
CA LYS A 111 5.58 -3.82 -9.38
C LYS A 111 7.07 -4.13 -9.41
N ALA A 112 7.85 -3.61 -8.47
CA ALA A 112 9.28 -3.90 -8.37
C ALA A 112 9.54 -5.40 -8.09
N TYR A 113 8.76 -6.02 -7.20
CA TYR A 113 8.82 -7.47 -6.97
C TYR A 113 8.43 -8.28 -8.21
N ASP A 114 7.34 -7.91 -8.89
CA ASP A 114 6.87 -8.60 -10.11
C ASP A 114 7.90 -8.54 -11.25
N LYS A 115 8.68 -7.46 -11.33
CA LYS A 115 9.82 -7.30 -12.26
C LYS A 115 11.08 -8.07 -11.85
N GLY A 116 11.09 -8.68 -10.66
CA GLY A 116 12.27 -9.37 -10.12
C GLY A 116 13.35 -8.45 -9.53
N ASP A 117 13.11 -7.13 -9.44
CA ASP A 117 14.07 -6.19 -8.82
C ASP A 117 13.93 -6.19 -7.29
N SER A 118 14.50 -7.23 -6.67
CA SER A 118 14.45 -7.43 -5.23
C SER A 118 15.14 -6.31 -4.42
N ASN A 119 16.13 -5.63 -4.98
CA ASN A 119 16.85 -4.57 -4.27
C ASN A 119 16.02 -3.29 -4.22
N LEU A 120 15.45 -2.88 -5.35
CA LEU A 120 14.51 -1.76 -5.41
C LEU A 120 13.27 -2.04 -4.56
N ALA A 121 12.69 -3.24 -4.67
CA ALA A 121 11.50 -3.60 -3.92
C ALA A 121 11.72 -3.51 -2.40
N LYS A 122 12.86 -3.98 -1.89
CA LYS A 122 13.23 -3.83 -0.47
C LYS A 122 13.34 -2.36 -0.06
N LYS A 123 14.01 -1.52 -0.86
CA LYS A 123 14.13 -0.08 -0.59
C LYS A 123 12.77 0.61 -0.54
N LEU A 124 11.92 0.36 -1.54
CA LEU A 124 10.56 0.91 -1.60
C LEU A 124 9.70 0.40 -0.43
N HIS A 125 9.85 -0.86 -0.04
CA HIS A 125 9.09 -1.42 1.08
C HIS A 125 9.53 -0.81 2.42
N SER A 126 10.83 -0.58 2.62
CA SER A 126 11.32 0.16 3.79
C SER A 126 10.81 1.61 3.81
N GLN A 127 10.71 2.27 2.65
CA GLN A 127 10.08 3.59 2.56
C GLN A 127 8.58 3.53 2.90
N LEU A 128 7.88 2.45 2.50
CA LEU A 128 6.47 2.22 2.83
C LEU A 128 6.22 2.08 4.31
N ASP A 129 7.00 1.26 4.99
CA ASP A 129 6.86 1.09 6.42
C ASP A 129 7.22 2.36 7.19
N ARG A 130 8.24 3.10 6.74
CA ARG A 130 8.64 4.37 7.37
C ARG A 130 7.60 5.47 7.20
N ASN A 131 7.07 5.65 5.99
CA ASN A 131 6.14 6.74 5.69
C ASN A 131 4.71 6.43 6.18
N PHE A 132 4.35 5.15 6.26
CA PHE A 132 3.02 4.70 6.69
C PHE A 132 3.13 3.56 7.72
N PRO A 133 3.62 3.84 8.95
CA PRO A 133 3.87 2.79 9.94
C PRO A 133 2.63 1.94 10.22
N LYS A 134 2.80 0.61 10.21
CA LYS A 134 1.74 -0.42 10.35
C LYS A 134 0.72 -0.47 9.21
N LYS A 135 0.31 0.68 8.67
CA LYS A 135 -0.69 0.83 7.60
C LYS A 135 -0.14 0.38 6.25
N GLY A 136 1.08 0.77 5.92
CA GLY A 136 1.76 0.45 4.66
C GLY A 136 1.83 -1.05 4.39
N ASN A 137 2.32 -1.82 5.36
CA ASN A 137 2.40 -3.29 5.25
C ASN A 137 1.02 -3.94 5.05
N LYS A 138 -0.03 -3.43 5.69
CA LYS A 138 -1.40 -3.95 5.52
C LYS A 138 -1.93 -3.69 4.12
N VAL A 139 -1.76 -2.47 3.61
CA VAL A 139 -2.14 -2.10 2.25
C VAL A 139 -1.36 -2.91 1.22
N PHE A 140 -0.05 -3.07 1.41
CA PHE A 140 0.79 -3.91 0.56
C PHE A 140 0.36 -5.37 0.54
N ASN A 141 0.02 -5.95 1.70
CA ASN A 141 -0.48 -7.33 1.77
C ASN A 141 -1.80 -7.50 1.00
N LEU A 142 -2.72 -6.55 1.09
CA LEU A 142 -3.99 -6.59 0.35
C LEU A 142 -3.78 -6.46 -1.16
N ILE A 143 -2.85 -5.61 -1.60
CA ILE A 143 -2.50 -5.41 -3.01
C ILE A 143 -1.75 -6.62 -3.56
N SER A 144 -0.72 -7.10 -2.86
CA SER A 144 0.06 -8.27 -3.29
C SER A 144 -0.75 -9.56 -3.31
N GLY A 145 -1.73 -9.71 -2.41
CA GLY A 145 -2.68 -10.81 -2.40
C GLY A 145 -3.84 -10.69 -3.41
N GLY A 146 -3.91 -9.62 -4.20
CA GLY A 146 -4.97 -9.36 -5.20
C GLY A 146 -6.29 -8.83 -4.62
N TYR A 147 -6.48 -8.91 -3.30
CA TYR A 147 -7.71 -8.48 -2.61
C TYR A 147 -8.08 -7.02 -2.85
N PHE A 148 -7.10 -6.14 -2.96
CA PHE A 148 -7.39 -4.73 -3.13
C PHE A 148 -8.12 -4.44 -4.44
N ASP A 149 -7.60 -4.95 -5.55
CA ASP A 149 -8.15 -4.68 -6.87
C ASP A 149 -9.40 -5.53 -7.15
N GLU A 150 -9.41 -6.79 -6.71
CA GLU A 150 -10.51 -7.73 -7.00
C GLU A 150 -11.71 -7.58 -6.05
N MET A 151 -11.48 -7.13 -4.81
CA MET A 151 -12.52 -7.13 -3.79
C MET A 151 -12.78 -5.75 -3.21
N ILE A 152 -11.75 -4.99 -2.83
CA ILE A 152 -11.93 -3.74 -2.09
C ILE A 152 -12.35 -2.60 -3.02
N LEU A 153 -11.63 -2.42 -4.13
CA LEU A 153 -11.85 -1.33 -5.07
C LEU A 153 -13.26 -1.34 -5.69
N PRO A 154 -13.84 -2.48 -6.10
CA PRO A 154 -15.20 -2.51 -6.64
C PRO A 154 -16.29 -2.03 -5.67
N PHE A 155 -16.06 -2.08 -4.35
CA PHE A 155 -17.03 -1.55 -3.38
C PHE A 155 -17.23 -0.04 -3.51
N ILE A 156 -16.35 0.70 -4.17
CA ILE A 156 -16.60 2.11 -4.48
C ILE A 156 -17.93 2.28 -5.21
N ASP A 157 -18.15 1.49 -6.26
CA ASP A 157 -19.34 1.61 -7.11
C ASP A 157 -20.58 1.07 -6.37
N VAL A 158 -20.43 0.02 -5.56
CA VAL A 158 -21.50 -0.51 -4.68
C VAL A 158 -21.96 0.55 -3.70
N PHE A 159 -21.04 1.15 -2.93
CA PHE A 159 -21.39 2.16 -1.94
C PHE A 159 -22.00 3.40 -2.60
N LYS A 160 -21.52 3.79 -3.78
CA LYS A 160 -22.10 4.87 -4.57
C LYS A 160 -23.55 4.58 -4.99
N SER A 161 -23.88 3.32 -5.30
CA SER A 161 -25.24 2.92 -5.66
C SER A 161 -26.18 2.78 -4.46
N GLU A 162 -25.67 2.38 -3.30
CA GLU A 162 -26.47 2.12 -2.09
C GLU A 162 -26.64 3.36 -1.20
N TYR A 163 -25.68 4.28 -1.23
CA TYR A 163 -25.63 5.43 -0.32
C TYR A 163 -25.41 6.72 -1.11
N GLU A 164 -26.47 7.48 -1.38
CA GLU A 164 -26.42 8.72 -2.18
C GLU A 164 -25.29 9.69 -1.76
N GLU A 165 -25.53 10.57 -0.79
CA GLU A 165 -24.55 11.58 -0.38
C GLU A 165 -23.49 11.02 0.59
N LYS A 166 -23.76 9.86 1.20
CA LYS A 166 -22.93 9.26 2.25
C LYS A 166 -21.94 8.21 1.76
N HIS A 167 -21.90 7.87 0.46
CA HIS A 167 -21.01 6.83 -0.04
C HIS A 167 -19.54 7.05 0.31
N ILE A 168 -19.06 8.29 0.29
CA ILE A 168 -17.66 8.62 0.61
C ILE A 168 -17.35 8.25 2.07
N GLU A 169 -18.16 8.73 3.01
CA GLU A 169 -18.01 8.43 4.45
C GLU A 169 -18.09 6.92 4.69
N LYS A 170 -19.09 6.27 4.11
CA LYS A 170 -19.33 4.83 4.28
C LYS A 170 -18.22 3.98 3.69
N TYR A 171 -17.68 4.35 2.54
CA TYR A 171 -16.52 3.65 1.96
C TYR A 171 -15.26 3.87 2.79
N ARG A 172 -15.02 5.08 3.31
CA ARG A 172 -13.87 5.35 4.19
C ARG A 172 -13.93 4.51 5.47
N ASP A 173 -15.11 4.39 6.08
CA ASP A 173 -15.33 3.52 7.23
C ASP A 173 -15.07 2.06 6.89
N PHE A 174 -15.62 1.58 5.78
CA PHE A 174 -15.36 0.25 5.26
C PHE A 174 -13.86 0.00 5.07
N TYR A 175 -13.17 0.89 4.36
CA TYR A 175 -11.73 0.77 4.09
C TYR A 175 -10.91 0.77 5.39
N SER A 176 -11.21 1.67 6.32
CA SER A 176 -10.57 1.72 7.64
C SER A 176 -10.77 0.41 8.42
N ASN A 177 -11.97 -0.16 8.37
CA ASN A 177 -12.29 -1.44 9.01
C ASN A 177 -11.55 -2.60 8.35
N ILE A 178 -11.47 -2.64 7.02
CA ILE A 178 -10.70 -3.64 6.26
C ILE A 178 -9.22 -3.61 6.65
N LEU A 179 -8.63 -2.40 6.80
CA LEU A 179 -7.25 -2.27 7.26
C LEU A 179 -7.07 -2.72 8.71
N LYS A 180 -8.06 -2.50 9.59
CA LYS A 180 -8.00 -3.00 10.97
C LYS A 180 -8.07 -4.52 11.00
N PHE A 181 -9.05 -5.09 10.29
CA PHE A 181 -9.36 -6.50 10.25
C PHE A 181 -9.95 -6.88 8.89
N PHE A 182 -9.24 -7.72 8.14
CA PHE A 182 -9.74 -8.27 6.88
C PHE A 182 -10.33 -9.68 7.11
N PRO A 183 -11.63 -9.92 6.85
CA PRO A 183 -12.28 -11.19 7.17
C PRO A 183 -11.76 -12.40 6.39
N LEU A 184 -11.36 -12.21 5.15
CA LEU A 184 -11.09 -13.30 4.22
C LEU A 184 -9.63 -13.76 4.21
N ALA A 185 -8.73 -12.99 4.84
CA ALA A 185 -7.34 -13.36 4.88
C ALA A 185 -6.64 -12.96 6.18
N PHE A 186 -5.62 -13.73 6.53
CA PHE A 186 -4.65 -13.44 7.57
C PHE A 186 -3.24 -13.58 6.99
N PHE A 187 -2.41 -12.55 7.13
CA PHE A 187 -1.03 -12.56 6.67
C PHE A 187 -0.09 -12.85 7.84
N VAL A 188 0.54 -14.02 7.82
CA VAL A 188 1.45 -14.50 8.86
C VAL A 188 2.84 -13.92 8.60
N SER A 189 3.39 -13.27 9.63
CA SER A 189 4.70 -12.67 9.62
C SER A 189 5.60 -13.31 10.67
N ASN A 190 6.90 -13.02 10.62
CA ASN A 190 7.86 -13.50 11.61
C ASN A 190 7.45 -13.08 13.05
N ASN A 191 6.82 -11.92 13.20
CA ASN A 191 6.37 -11.37 14.48
C ASN A 191 4.99 -11.87 14.91
N THR A 192 4.32 -12.69 14.10
CA THR A 192 3.05 -13.32 14.47
C THR A 192 3.34 -14.51 15.39
N THR A 193 2.81 -14.49 16.61
CA THR A 193 2.86 -15.64 17.55
C THR A 193 1.77 -16.66 17.20
N ASN A 194 1.92 -17.90 17.67
CA ASN A 194 0.94 -18.96 17.45
C ASN A 194 -0.41 -18.62 18.08
N GLU A 195 -0.42 -18.03 19.26
CA GLU A 195 -1.64 -17.58 19.95
C GLU A 195 -2.38 -16.53 19.13
N ARG A 196 -1.65 -15.53 18.60
CA ARG A 196 -2.26 -14.48 17.78
C ARG A 196 -2.82 -15.03 16.46
N LEU A 197 -2.12 -15.99 15.85
CA LEU A 197 -2.60 -16.67 14.65
C LEU A 197 -3.87 -17.47 14.95
N LYS A 198 -3.88 -18.22 16.05
CA LYS A 198 -5.00 -19.02 16.53
C LYS A 198 -6.24 -18.17 16.80
N GLU A 199 -6.10 -17.09 17.57
CA GLU A 199 -7.17 -16.14 17.85
C GLU A 199 -7.71 -15.51 16.57
N GLY A 200 -6.83 -15.00 15.71
CA GLY A 200 -7.22 -14.36 14.46
C GLY A 200 -7.88 -15.30 13.46
N LEU A 201 -7.50 -16.58 13.44
CA LEU A 201 -8.14 -17.59 12.63
C LEU A 201 -9.53 -17.93 13.16
N ILE A 202 -9.66 -18.19 14.47
CA ILE A 202 -10.96 -18.47 15.12
C ILE A 202 -11.93 -17.32 14.90
N GLU A 203 -11.47 -16.08 15.09
CA GLU A 203 -12.29 -14.88 14.90
C GLU A 203 -12.89 -14.85 13.48
N ARG A 204 -12.08 -15.14 12.44
CA ARG A 204 -12.54 -15.17 11.04
C ARG A 204 -13.48 -16.33 10.75
N LEU A 205 -13.19 -17.52 11.27
CA LEU A 205 -14.03 -18.71 11.09
C LEU A 205 -15.38 -18.61 11.81
N ARG A 206 -15.53 -17.70 12.78
CA ARG A 206 -16.82 -17.44 13.44
C ARG A 206 -17.71 -16.45 12.69
N LEU A 207 -17.19 -15.76 11.66
CA LEU A 207 -17.95 -14.78 10.91
C LEU A 207 -18.98 -15.47 10.00
N LYS A 208 -20.26 -15.18 10.23
CA LYS A 208 -21.35 -15.63 9.37
C LYS A 208 -21.21 -15.02 7.97
N GLY A 209 -21.46 -15.82 6.94
CA GLY A 209 -21.42 -15.37 5.54
C GLY A 209 -20.02 -15.28 4.93
N VAL A 210 -18.96 -15.58 5.67
CA VAL A 210 -17.60 -15.70 5.12
C VAL A 210 -17.46 -17.06 4.42
N PRO A 211 -17.23 -17.11 3.09
CA PRO A 211 -17.21 -18.39 2.37
C PRO A 211 -15.91 -19.17 2.59
N PHE A 212 -14.82 -18.47 2.91
CA PHE A 212 -13.50 -19.05 3.16
C PHE A 212 -12.60 -18.08 3.92
N VAL A 213 -11.52 -18.61 4.52
CA VAL A 213 -10.43 -17.84 5.12
C VAL A 213 -9.11 -18.30 4.51
N ARG A 214 -8.26 -17.37 4.08
CA ARG A 214 -6.92 -17.64 3.55
C ARG A 214 -5.83 -17.25 4.55
N LEU A 215 -4.94 -18.18 4.86
CA LEU A 215 -3.72 -17.90 5.63
C LEU A 215 -2.55 -17.79 4.66
N HIS A 216 -1.92 -16.63 4.61
CA HIS A 216 -0.74 -16.37 3.78
C HIS A 216 0.50 -16.46 4.63
N ALA A 217 1.46 -17.29 4.23
CA ALA A 217 2.80 -17.34 4.81
C ALA A 217 3.87 -17.22 3.74
N ILE A 218 4.91 -16.45 4.06
CA ILE A 218 6.15 -16.40 3.28
C ILE A 218 7.30 -16.78 4.22
N GLY A 219 8.13 -17.73 3.78
CA GLY A 219 9.24 -18.28 4.56
C GLY A 219 8.83 -19.50 5.40
N LYS A 220 9.77 -20.44 5.54
CA LYS A 220 9.58 -21.74 6.20
C LYS A 220 9.00 -21.61 7.61
N SER A 221 9.56 -20.72 8.44
CA SER A 221 9.08 -20.52 9.81
C SER A 221 7.61 -20.08 9.88
N ASN A 222 7.14 -19.25 8.96
CA ASN A 222 5.73 -18.81 8.96
C ASN A 222 4.79 -19.91 8.45
N MET A 223 5.26 -20.77 7.55
CA MET A 223 4.52 -21.95 7.09
C MET A 223 4.34 -22.95 8.25
N GLU A 224 5.41 -23.24 8.98
CA GLU A 224 5.40 -24.15 10.13
C GLU A 224 4.41 -23.68 11.22
N LYS A 225 4.37 -22.37 11.51
CA LYS A 225 3.37 -21.80 12.44
C LYS A 225 1.93 -22.06 11.99
N ILE A 226 1.63 -21.96 10.68
CA ILE A 226 0.29 -22.26 10.18
C ILE A 226 -0.02 -23.74 10.34
N GLU A 227 0.90 -24.62 9.95
CA GLU A 227 0.71 -26.08 10.04
C GLU A 227 0.48 -26.52 11.50
N GLU A 228 1.24 -25.96 12.44
CA GLU A 228 1.07 -26.20 13.88
C GLU A 228 -0.31 -25.75 14.37
N VAL A 229 -0.72 -24.52 14.09
CA VAL A 229 -2.02 -23.98 14.53
C VAL A 229 -3.20 -24.73 13.88
N ILE A 230 -3.08 -25.13 12.62
CA ILE A 230 -4.10 -25.95 11.93
C ILE A 230 -4.27 -27.30 12.65
N GLY A 231 -3.16 -27.95 13.00
CA GLY A 231 -3.14 -29.22 13.72
C GLY A 231 -3.73 -29.12 15.12
N GLU A 232 -3.31 -28.11 15.90
CA GLU A 232 -3.84 -27.87 17.25
C GLU A 232 -5.35 -27.64 17.28
N LEU A 233 -5.85 -26.84 16.33
CA LEU A 233 -7.26 -26.49 16.24
C LEU A 233 -8.10 -27.57 15.56
N LYS A 234 -7.47 -28.64 15.05
CA LYS A 234 -8.14 -29.72 14.32
C LYS A 234 -9.01 -29.19 13.18
N ILE A 235 -8.52 -28.17 12.47
CA ILE A 235 -9.28 -27.49 11.40
C ILE A 235 -9.70 -28.48 10.32
N GLU A 236 -8.86 -29.48 10.02
CA GLU A 236 -9.12 -30.50 9.00
C GLU A 236 -10.35 -31.38 9.31
N GLU A 237 -10.72 -31.53 10.59
CA GLU A 237 -11.91 -32.31 10.98
C GLU A 237 -13.21 -31.59 10.61
N GLN A 238 -13.20 -30.25 10.65
CA GLN A 238 -14.40 -29.40 10.52
C GLN A 238 -14.48 -28.66 9.18
N TYR A 239 -13.35 -28.42 8.53
CA TYR A 239 -13.24 -27.58 7.34
C TYR A 239 -12.61 -28.36 6.17
N LEU A 240 -12.75 -27.82 4.95
CA LEU A 240 -11.99 -28.25 3.79
C LEU A 240 -10.78 -27.34 3.66
N ILE A 241 -9.59 -27.92 3.53
CA ILE A 241 -8.34 -27.17 3.39
C ILE A 241 -7.77 -27.40 1.99
N LYS A 242 -7.41 -26.31 1.31
CA LYS A 242 -6.55 -26.36 0.13
C LYS A 242 -5.20 -25.74 0.46
N ASP A 243 -4.13 -26.50 0.23
CA ASP A 243 -2.74 -26.07 0.41
C ASP A 243 -2.13 -25.72 -0.94
N ASN A 244 -1.84 -24.43 -1.16
CA ASN A 244 -1.18 -23.94 -2.36
C ASN A 244 0.23 -23.45 -2.02
N ARG A 245 1.25 -24.19 -2.43
CA ARG A 245 2.66 -23.84 -2.22
C ARG A 245 3.27 -23.28 -3.50
N PHE A 246 4.06 -22.21 -3.38
CA PHE A 246 4.70 -21.53 -4.50
C PHE A 246 5.99 -20.83 -4.06
N THR A 247 6.70 -20.24 -5.01
CA THR A 247 7.86 -19.39 -4.76
C THR A 247 7.44 -17.94 -4.88
N SER A 248 7.66 -17.14 -3.84
CA SER A 248 7.38 -15.71 -3.85
C SER A 248 8.27 -14.98 -4.87
N PRO A 249 7.90 -13.75 -5.26
CA PRO A 249 8.78 -12.91 -6.10
C PRO A 249 10.18 -12.66 -5.51
N THR A 250 10.33 -12.85 -4.19
CA THR A 250 11.62 -12.76 -3.49
C THR A 250 12.43 -14.06 -3.49
N GLY A 251 11.96 -15.10 -4.17
CA GLY A 251 12.60 -16.41 -4.20
C GLY A 251 12.39 -17.25 -2.94
N LEU A 252 11.53 -16.80 -2.01
CA LEU A 252 11.23 -17.54 -0.79
C LEU A 252 10.09 -18.52 -1.01
N ARG A 253 10.10 -19.63 -0.28
CA ARG A 253 8.93 -20.53 -0.24
C ARG A 253 7.76 -19.81 0.39
N ALA A 254 6.60 -19.91 -0.23
CA ALA A 254 5.36 -19.31 0.22
C ALA A 254 4.23 -20.33 0.18
N GLN A 255 3.19 -20.07 0.98
CA GLN A 255 2.06 -20.95 1.15
C GLN A 255 0.79 -20.14 1.38
N ILE A 256 -0.29 -20.59 0.73
CA ILE A 256 -1.65 -20.12 1.01
C ILE A 256 -2.48 -21.33 1.40
N PHE A 257 -2.95 -21.34 2.64
CA PHE A 257 -3.99 -22.26 3.09
C PHE A 257 -5.36 -21.62 2.92
N GLU A 258 -6.20 -22.17 2.06
CA GLU A 258 -7.60 -21.77 1.91
C GLU A 258 -8.49 -22.73 2.69
N ILE A 259 -9.10 -22.23 3.75
CA ILE A 259 -9.98 -22.96 4.66
C ILE A 259 -11.43 -22.63 4.30
N LYS A 260 -12.21 -23.63 3.88
CA LYS A 260 -13.64 -23.49 3.54
C LYS A 260 -14.51 -24.25 4.51
N PHE A 261 -15.69 -23.70 4.79
CA PHE A 261 -16.74 -24.41 5.50
C PHE A 261 -17.18 -25.63 4.67
N ARG A 262 -17.30 -26.79 5.31
CA ARG A 262 -17.96 -27.94 4.69
C ARG A 262 -19.42 -27.55 4.51
N LYS A 263 -19.92 -27.49 3.28
CA LYS A 263 -21.38 -27.41 3.06
C LYS A 263 -21.99 -28.60 3.79
N GLU A 264 -22.87 -28.35 4.75
CA GLU A 264 -23.61 -29.42 5.39
C GLU A 264 -24.30 -30.23 4.28
N LYS A 265 -24.06 -31.54 4.25
CA LYS A 265 -24.81 -32.47 3.40
C LYS A 265 -26.26 -32.49 3.94
N GLY A 266 -27.09 -31.52 3.57
CA GLY A 266 -28.48 -31.51 3.99
C GLY A 266 -29.23 -30.18 3.95
N SER A 267 -28.57 -29.03 3.84
CA SER A 267 -29.31 -27.77 3.66
C SER A 267 -29.84 -27.69 2.23
N ARG A 268 -31.10 -28.09 2.07
CA ARG A 268 -31.92 -27.72 0.91
C ARG A 268 -31.79 -26.21 0.74
N GLU A 269 -31.40 -25.79 -0.46
CA GLU A 269 -31.55 -24.40 -0.89
C GLU A 269 -33.03 -24.06 -0.79
N GLU A 270 -33.43 -23.38 0.29
CA GLU A 270 -34.65 -22.61 0.28
C GLU A 270 -34.37 -21.39 -0.59
N SER A 271 -34.64 -21.57 -1.88
CA SER A 271 -34.78 -20.50 -2.85
C SER A 271 -35.88 -19.56 -2.36
N VAL A 272 -35.48 -18.32 -2.07
CA VAL A 272 -36.35 -17.14 -2.02
C VAL A 272 -36.07 -16.33 -3.29
#